data_AF-A8PK63-F1
#
_entry.id   AF-A8PK63-F1
#
_cell.length_a   1.000
_cell.length_b   1.000
_cell.length_c   1.000
_cell.angle_alpha   90.00
_cell.angle_beta   90.00
_cell.angle_gamma   90.00
#
_symmetry.space_group_name_H-M   'P 1'
#
loop_
_entity.id
_entity.type
_entity.pdbx_description
1 polymer ?
#
loop_
_entity_poly.entity_id
_entity_poly.type
_entity_poly.pdbx_seq_one_letter_code
_entity_poly.pdbx_strand_id
1 'polypeptide(L)'
;MLFNYEKLIDELSYFLLEKHPRVTLSSDIFEHAFLRFLGYHAVPEKCLFTDNPQCPNLFVYLRTPYQVSMSHFMDDLRACMTGAFSAIGIENIDPHSNQERFCIRLNVPYTLIEDSLLEIFQTINRILADPLKIDFYSYWDVQVKKFNGDLTMRCIESLTCGKLLRYPHVTIDDVWCAIIQKNSGKKSNITFLEKKVFVDVNRFPKIILIYKENEKINELSMTRTQIVRTLVDAETLDPIFMMNTSLQEFIIPVGINQFMKEKYHRFFSVNKEGQYEIDLGYHTKEKKILEKYGIKELSSYQLPITAERSRYYCYDNNNYQRALLALKEIKGEECVDERWHQLTYYINHHRWEKLNKEIKFLLNLKKETGVEIDYTHLLIRLYQHARDSLYGEQQENTFKVVEEVSQSLTCEMPLQNERQKEIYTILFELTLMRLSQLENSDAREGIVLKEKLFIFSQKAGLKESNLYLAEMAGLAFGSTFSANVCDNPLAVLIELAKRNKATHEENIRLNAEIARLSAMNSLQENTTPLQRGTTAYFTR
;
A
#
# COMPACT_ATOMS: atom_id res chain seq x y z
N MET A 1 24.37 -35.08 41.97
CA MET A 1 23.51 -34.36 41.01
C MET A 1 24.22 -34.47 39.66
N LEU A 2 23.60 -35.08 38.65
CA LEU A 2 24.23 -35.28 37.32
C LEU A 2 24.37 -33.92 36.63
N PHE A 3 25.47 -33.70 35.92
CA PHE A 3 25.65 -32.51 35.09
C PHE A 3 24.63 -32.49 33.95
N ASN A 4 23.99 -31.35 33.76
CA ASN A 4 22.88 -31.16 32.81
C ASN A 4 22.90 -29.72 32.26
N TYR A 5 21.93 -29.38 31.40
CA TYR A 5 21.86 -28.06 30.79
C TYR A 5 21.77 -26.92 31.80
N GLU A 6 20.93 -27.03 32.83
CA GLU A 6 20.77 -25.99 33.86
C GLU A 6 22.09 -25.70 34.58
N LYS A 7 22.77 -26.76 35.04
CA LYS A 7 24.07 -26.62 35.72
C LYS A 7 25.12 -26.02 34.80
N LEU A 8 25.14 -26.39 33.51
CA LEU A 8 26.04 -25.79 32.53
C LEU A 8 25.79 -24.28 32.38
N ILE A 9 24.52 -23.87 32.28
CA ILE A 9 24.15 -22.46 32.18
C ILE A 9 24.54 -21.69 33.45
N ASP A 10 24.35 -22.27 34.63
CA ASP A 10 24.74 -21.65 35.90
C ASP A 10 26.26 -21.42 35.99
N GLU A 11 27.06 -22.44 35.66
CA GLU A 11 28.52 -22.35 35.66
C GLU A 11 29.04 -21.31 34.65
N LEU A 12 28.44 -21.26 33.45
CA LEU A 12 28.74 -20.24 32.45
C LEU A 12 28.39 -18.83 32.92
N SER A 13 27.22 -18.70 33.55
CA SER A 13 26.75 -17.43 34.10
C SER A 13 27.70 -16.91 35.15
N TYR A 14 28.08 -17.77 36.10
CA TYR A 14 29.03 -17.43 37.15
C TYR A 14 30.38 -17.00 36.59
N PHE A 15 30.94 -17.79 35.65
CA PHE A 15 32.22 -17.48 35.02
C PHE A 15 32.21 -16.15 34.27
N LEU A 16 31.19 -15.89 33.45
CA LEU A 16 31.07 -14.65 32.69
C LEU A 16 30.85 -13.44 33.61
N LEU A 17 30.01 -13.57 34.64
CA LEU A 17 29.80 -12.52 35.64
C LEU A 17 31.10 -12.14 36.37
N GLU A 18 31.91 -13.14 36.72
CA GLU A 18 33.14 -12.90 37.49
C GLU A 18 34.28 -12.35 36.61
N LYS A 19 34.49 -12.91 35.40
CA LYS A 19 35.66 -12.59 34.57
C LYS A 19 35.38 -11.60 33.45
N HIS A 20 34.15 -11.54 32.93
CA HIS A 20 33.76 -10.72 31.77
C HIS A 20 32.38 -10.05 31.97
N PRO A 21 32.20 -9.19 33.01
CA PRO A 21 30.88 -8.70 33.43
C PRO A 21 30.13 -7.85 32.40
N ARG A 22 30.80 -7.46 31.30
CA ARG A 22 30.19 -6.71 30.18
C ARG A 22 29.54 -7.62 29.14
N VAL A 23 29.89 -8.90 29.12
CA VAL A 23 29.35 -9.89 28.17
C VAL A 23 28.05 -10.43 28.73
N THR A 24 26.94 -10.32 27.98
CA THR A 24 25.67 -10.93 28.37
C THR A 24 25.72 -12.43 28.12
N LEU A 25 24.90 -13.19 28.84
CA LEU A 25 24.82 -14.64 28.65
C LEU A 25 24.10 -14.97 27.35
N SER A 26 24.84 -14.93 26.25
CA SER A 26 24.47 -15.53 24.97
C SER A 26 25.15 -16.89 24.91
N SER A 27 24.41 -17.95 24.53
CA SER A 27 25.01 -19.27 24.37
C SER A 27 26.15 -19.20 23.35
N ASP A 28 26.02 -18.40 22.28
CA ASP A 28 26.92 -18.30 21.13
C ASP A 28 28.42 -18.20 21.45
N ILE A 29 28.85 -17.45 22.48
CA ILE A 29 30.28 -17.39 22.86
C ILE A 29 30.78 -18.75 23.39
N PHE A 30 29.96 -19.43 24.18
CA PHE A 30 30.24 -20.77 24.66
C PHE A 30 30.25 -21.76 23.50
N GLU A 31 29.31 -21.62 22.57
CA GLU A 31 29.19 -22.49 21.41
C GLU A 31 30.41 -22.38 20.48
N HIS A 32 30.89 -21.15 20.23
CA HIS A 32 32.12 -20.92 19.47
C HIS A 32 33.37 -21.39 20.21
N ALA A 33 33.43 -21.20 21.53
CA ALA A 33 34.54 -21.69 22.34
C ALA A 33 34.59 -23.22 22.39
N PHE A 34 33.43 -23.86 22.48
CA PHE A 34 33.29 -25.31 22.47
C PHE A 34 33.76 -25.91 21.13
N LEU A 35 33.30 -25.39 19.99
CA LEU A 35 33.77 -25.86 18.69
C LEU A 35 35.28 -25.68 18.52
N ARG A 36 35.82 -24.55 19.00
CA ARG A 36 37.27 -24.32 18.99
C ARG A 36 38.03 -25.30 19.87
N PHE A 37 37.47 -25.64 21.03
CA PHE A 37 38.04 -26.65 21.92
C PHE A 37 38.12 -28.02 21.24
N LEU A 38 37.10 -28.37 20.45
CA LEU A 38 37.12 -29.59 19.60
C LEU A 38 38.10 -29.51 18.42
N GLY A 39 38.82 -28.39 18.25
CA GLY A 39 39.76 -28.17 17.15
C GLY A 39 39.10 -27.63 15.87
N TYR A 40 37.80 -27.33 15.88
CA TYR A 40 37.12 -26.73 14.74
C TYR A 40 37.32 -25.22 14.73
N HIS A 41 37.91 -24.69 13.66
CA HIS A 41 38.39 -23.31 13.63
C HIS A 41 37.46 -22.30 12.95
N ALA A 42 36.50 -22.77 12.16
CA ALA A 42 35.51 -21.89 11.53
C ALA A 42 34.31 -21.64 12.45
N VAL A 43 33.70 -20.48 12.30
CA VAL A 43 32.56 -19.98 13.07
C VAL A 43 31.31 -20.30 12.27
N PRO A 44 30.41 -21.15 12.77
CA PRO A 44 29.09 -21.37 12.18
C PRO A 44 28.34 -20.05 11.99
N GLU A 45 27.51 -19.94 10.95
CA GLU A 45 26.65 -18.75 10.81
C GLU A 45 25.63 -18.64 11.94
N LYS A 46 25.16 -19.78 12.45
CA LYS A 46 24.26 -19.87 13.60
C LYS A 46 24.55 -21.14 14.38
N CYS A 47 24.45 -21.05 15.69
CA CYS A 47 24.50 -22.18 16.58
C CYS A 47 23.38 -22.07 17.64
N LEU A 48 22.91 -23.21 18.16
CA LEU A 48 21.89 -23.26 19.18
C LEU A 48 22.06 -24.52 20.03
N PHE A 49 22.18 -24.33 21.33
CA PHE A 49 22.24 -25.41 22.31
C PHE A 49 20.85 -25.68 22.87
N THR A 50 20.46 -26.94 22.90
CA THR A 50 19.19 -27.38 23.49
C THR A 50 19.39 -28.58 24.37
N ASP A 51 18.73 -28.58 25.52
CA ASP A 51 18.65 -29.76 26.37
C ASP A 51 17.85 -30.88 25.69
N ASN A 52 18.25 -32.11 25.97
CA ASN A 52 17.41 -33.28 25.70
C ASN A 52 17.05 -33.93 27.05
N PRO A 53 15.88 -33.65 27.61
CA PRO A 53 15.51 -34.18 28.93
C PRO A 53 15.36 -35.71 28.96
N GLN A 54 15.41 -36.38 27.81
CA GLN A 54 15.29 -37.83 27.68
C GLN A 54 16.64 -38.56 27.53
N CYS A 55 17.74 -37.84 27.28
CA CYS A 55 19.08 -38.41 27.10
C CYS A 55 20.14 -37.60 27.84
N PRO A 56 21.23 -38.20 28.36
CA PRO A 56 22.31 -37.47 29.04
C PRO A 56 23.23 -36.71 28.06
N ASN A 57 22.66 -36.14 27.00
CA ASN A 57 23.37 -35.45 25.94
C ASN A 57 22.80 -34.05 25.72
N LEU A 58 23.69 -33.10 25.49
CA LEU A 58 23.39 -31.79 24.93
C LEU A 58 23.28 -31.88 23.41
N PHE A 59 22.25 -31.28 22.85
CA PHE A 59 22.14 -31.11 21.40
C PHE A 59 22.67 -29.74 20.97
N VAL A 60 23.51 -29.75 19.94
CA VAL A 60 24.10 -28.55 19.35
C VAL A 60 23.71 -28.47 17.89
N TYR A 61 22.81 -27.55 17.55
CA TYR A 61 22.39 -27.32 16.18
C TYR A 61 23.31 -26.32 15.50
N LEU A 62 23.81 -26.66 14.30
CA LEU A 62 24.78 -25.86 13.57
C LEU A 62 24.28 -25.53 12.17
N ARG A 63 24.63 -24.32 11.74
CA ARG A 63 24.50 -23.87 10.36
C ARG A 63 25.88 -23.65 9.76
N THR A 64 26.05 -23.99 8.48
CA THR A 64 27.35 -23.85 7.79
C THR A 64 27.95 -22.45 7.99
N PRO A 65 29.27 -22.33 8.16
CA PRO A 65 29.94 -21.03 8.03
C PRO A 65 29.63 -20.38 6.67
N TYR A 66 29.74 -19.06 6.59
CA TYR A 66 29.45 -18.33 5.36
C TYR A 66 30.34 -18.80 4.21
N GLN A 67 29.73 -19.10 3.05
CA GLN A 67 30.37 -19.64 1.84
C GLN A 67 31.12 -20.98 2.01
N VAL A 68 30.92 -21.72 3.11
CA VAL A 68 31.42 -23.08 3.28
C VAL A 68 30.33 -24.08 2.89
N SER A 69 30.65 -25.05 2.03
CA SER A 69 29.70 -26.09 1.62
C SER A 69 29.39 -27.03 2.79
N MET A 70 28.17 -27.58 2.82
CA MET A 70 27.76 -28.50 3.88
C MET A 70 28.63 -29.75 3.93
N SER A 71 29.06 -30.27 2.77
CA SER A 71 29.96 -31.43 2.72
C SER A 71 31.31 -31.14 3.37
N HIS A 72 31.92 -29.99 3.04
CA HIS A 72 33.20 -29.60 3.62
C HIS A 72 33.09 -29.35 5.12
N PHE A 73 32.02 -28.68 5.55
CA PHE A 73 31.75 -28.47 6.97
C PHE A 73 31.61 -29.78 7.75
N MET A 74 30.90 -30.76 7.18
CA MET A 74 30.73 -32.08 7.78
C MET A 74 32.04 -32.86 7.88
N ASP A 75 32.87 -32.81 6.85
CA ASP A 75 34.15 -33.51 6.85
C ASP A 75 35.13 -32.91 7.87
N ASP A 76 35.18 -31.58 7.97
CA ASP A 76 35.97 -30.88 8.98
C ASP A 76 35.50 -31.22 10.40
N LEU A 77 34.19 -31.21 10.65
CA LEU A 77 33.63 -31.60 11.95
C LEU A 77 33.95 -33.05 12.28
N ARG A 78 33.84 -33.98 11.33
CA ARG A 78 34.18 -35.39 11.54
C ARG A 78 35.65 -35.58 11.89
N ALA A 79 36.55 -34.82 11.27
CA ALA A 79 37.97 -34.87 11.60
C ALA A 79 38.21 -34.44 13.07
N CYS A 80 37.47 -33.43 13.54
CA CYS A 80 37.49 -32.98 14.93
C CYS A 80 36.91 -34.01 15.92
N MET A 81 35.91 -34.80 15.52
CA MET A 81 35.26 -35.81 16.38
C MET A 81 36.01 -37.16 16.40
N THR A 82 37.33 -37.14 16.42
CA THR A 82 38.16 -38.34 16.52
C THR A 82 38.82 -38.43 17.91
N GLY A 83 39.36 -39.61 18.25
CA GLY A 83 40.07 -39.81 19.53
C GLY A 83 39.20 -39.50 20.75
N ALA A 84 39.63 -38.54 21.57
CA ALA A 84 38.96 -38.12 22.82
C ALA A 84 37.54 -37.58 22.60
N PHE A 85 37.19 -37.14 21.38
CA PHE A 85 35.87 -36.60 21.05
C PHE A 85 34.99 -37.55 20.24
N SER A 86 35.42 -38.81 20.08
CA SER A 86 34.69 -39.84 19.31
C SER A 86 33.30 -40.18 19.86
N ALA A 87 33.01 -39.82 21.11
CA ALA A 87 31.68 -39.98 21.71
C ALA A 87 30.65 -38.95 21.19
N ILE A 88 31.07 -37.91 20.47
CA ILE A 88 30.17 -36.91 19.89
C ILE A 88 29.55 -37.46 18.61
N GLY A 89 28.22 -37.62 18.62
CA GLY A 89 27.47 -38.00 17.41
C GLY A 89 27.25 -36.79 16.48
N ILE A 90 27.29 -37.01 15.16
CA ILE A 90 26.96 -35.99 14.16
C ILE A 90 25.80 -36.48 13.31
N GLU A 91 24.75 -35.68 13.22
CA GLU A 91 23.56 -35.95 12.44
C GLU A 91 23.30 -34.86 11.41
N ASN A 92 22.90 -35.27 10.21
CA ASN A 92 22.39 -34.35 9.18
C ASN A 92 20.93 -34.05 9.45
N ILE A 93 20.56 -32.77 9.36
CA ILE A 93 19.17 -32.33 9.49
C ILE A 93 18.72 -31.76 8.16
N ASP A 94 17.49 -32.07 7.76
CA ASP A 94 16.86 -31.42 6.62
C ASP A 94 16.65 -29.93 6.94
N PRO A 95 17.35 -29.01 6.24
CA PRO A 95 17.22 -27.58 6.49
C PRO A 95 15.82 -27.02 6.17
N HIS A 96 14.94 -27.80 5.52
CA HIS A 96 13.56 -27.41 5.20
C HIS A 96 12.55 -27.74 6.30
N SER A 97 12.89 -28.59 7.28
CA SER A 97 11.97 -29.02 8.34
C SER A 97 11.97 -28.10 9.57
N ASN A 98 12.95 -27.20 9.69
CA ASN A 98 13.13 -26.35 10.86
C ASN A 98 12.93 -24.87 10.49
N GLN A 99 12.11 -24.16 11.28
CA GLN A 99 11.84 -22.72 11.06
C GLN A 99 13.13 -21.88 11.12
N GLU A 100 14.13 -22.40 11.84
CA GLU A 100 15.50 -21.90 11.86
C GLU A 100 16.39 -22.82 11.02
N ARG A 101 17.00 -22.30 9.95
CA ARG A 101 17.70 -23.05 8.88
C ARG A 101 19.02 -23.72 9.33
N PHE A 102 18.99 -24.64 10.29
CA PHE A 102 20.12 -25.49 10.70
C PHE A 102 20.29 -26.68 9.74
N CYS A 103 21.49 -27.24 9.64
CA CYS A 103 21.79 -28.37 8.75
C CYS A 103 22.50 -29.54 9.44
N ILE A 104 23.04 -29.33 10.64
CA ILE A 104 23.77 -30.35 11.40
C ILE A 104 23.32 -30.30 12.86
N ARG A 105 23.23 -31.46 13.52
CA ARG A 105 23.14 -31.57 14.97
C ARG A 105 24.28 -32.41 15.51
N LEU A 106 24.96 -31.88 16.52
CA LEU A 106 25.88 -32.66 17.34
C LEU A 106 25.14 -33.20 18.57
N ASN A 107 25.42 -34.44 18.93
CA ASN A 107 24.97 -35.06 20.18
C ASN A 107 26.18 -35.17 21.11
N VAL A 108 26.25 -34.30 22.10
CA VAL A 108 27.41 -34.16 22.98
C VAL A 108 27.09 -34.71 24.37
N PRO A 109 27.77 -35.75 24.87
CA PRO A 109 27.56 -36.24 26.22
C PRO A 109 27.86 -35.17 27.28
N TYR A 110 26.98 -34.99 28.28
CA TYR A 110 27.19 -34.00 29.34
C TYR A 110 28.48 -34.25 30.15
N THR A 111 28.89 -35.50 30.29
CA THR A 111 30.13 -35.88 30.98
C THR A 111 31.37 -35.30 30.28
N LEU A 112 31.39 -35.31 28.94
CA LEU A 112 32.49 -34.72 28.17
C LEU A 112 32.61 -33.21 28.38
N ILE A 113 31.47 -32.54 28.52
CA ILE A 113 31.42 -31.09 28.79
C ILE A 113 31.90 -30.80 30.20
N GLU A 114 31.43 -31.56 31.20
CA GLU A 114 31.85 -31.42 32.60
C GLU A 114 33.37 -31.60 32.76
N ASP A 115 33.92 -32.66 32.15
CA ASP A 115 35.35 -32.98 32.22
C ASP A 115 36.23 -31.90 31.55
N SER A 116 35.68 -31.18 30.57
CA SER A 116 36.43 -30.21 29.73
C SER A 116 36.12 -28.74 30.06
N LEU A 117 35.28 -28.47 31.05
CA LEU A 117 34.69 -27.15 31.27
C LEU A 117 35.74 -26.06 31.49
N LEU A 118 36.78 -26.36 32.26
CA LEU A 118 37.88 -25.44 32.53
C LEU A 118 38.63 -25.04 31.24
N GLU A 119 38.87 -25.98 30.33
CA GLU A 119 39.57 -25.72 29.07
C GLU A 119 38.70 -24.90 28.11
N ILE A 120 37.39 -25.14 28.11
CA ILE A 120 36.42 -24.34 27.37
C ILE A 120 36.41 -22.90 27.90
N PHE A 121 36.41 -22.70 29.22
CA PHE A 121 36.48 -21.36 29.84
C PHE A 121 37.79 -20.63 29.53
N GLN A 122 38.91 -21.34 29.50
CA GLN A 122 40.18 -20.77 29.02
C GLN A 122 40.09 -20.35 27.55
N THR A 123 39.37 -21.12 26.73
CA THR A 123 39.13 -20.77 25.33
C THR A 123 38.27 -19.52 25.20
N ILE A 124 37.23 -19.35 26.04
CA ILE A 124 36.44 -18.12 26.12
C ILE A 124 37.34 -16.92 26.47
N ASN A 125 38.21 -17.04 27.47
CA ASN A 125 39.16 -15.98 27.84
C ASN A 125 40.06 -15.57 26.66
N ARG A 126 40.56 -16.55 25.89
CA ARG A 126 41.38 -16.27 24.69
C ARG A 126 40.58 -15.57 23.59
N ILE A 127 39.31 -15.94 23.40
CA ILE A 127 38.43 -15.28 22.42
C ILE A 127 38.17 -13.84 22.87
N LEU A 128 37.81 -13.62 24.14
CA LEU A 128 37.47 -12.31 24.68
C LEU A 128 38.69 -11.41 24.97
N ALA A 129 39.91 -11.86 24.70
CA ALA A 129 41.10 -10.99 24.76
C ALA A 129 41.09 -9.89 23.67
N ASP A 130 40.34 -10.06 22.58
CA ASP A 130 40.15 -9.02 21.56
C ASP A 130 38.98 -8.09 21.96
N PRO A 131 39.22 -6.78 22.16
CA PRO A 131 38.16 -5.82 22.50
C PRO A 131 36.99 -5.81 21.53
N LEU A 132 37.22 -6.04 20.23
CA LEU A 132 36.15 -6.08 19.23
C LEU A 132 35.22 -7.28 19.41
N LYS A 133 35.73 -8.38 19.98
CA LYS A 133 34.92 -9.55 20.31
C LYS A 133 34.14 -9.32 21.60
N ILE A 134 34.74 -8.68 22.60
CA ILE A 134 34.02 -8.26 23.82
C ILE A 134 32.80 -7.42 23.41
N ASP A 135 32.99 -6.38 22.61
CA ASP A 135 31.91 -5.51 22.15
C ASP A 135 30.83 -6.28 21.39
N PHE A 136 31.23 -7.22 20.52
CA PHE A 136 30.29 -8.05 19.77
C PHE A 136 29.40 -8.90 20.67
N TYR A 137 29.98 -9.62 21.64
CA TYR A 137 29.22 -10.48 22.56
C TYR A 137 28.49 -9.69 23.66
N SER A 138 28.91 -8.45 23.96
CA SER A 138 28.24 -7.58 24.96
C SER A 138 26.87 -7.06 24.49
N TYR A 139 26.63 -6.99 23.18
CA TYR A 139 25.39 -6.43 22.61
C TYR A 139 24.54 -7.47 21.87
N TRP A 140 24.89 -8.75 21.93
CA TRP A 140 24.22 -9.81 21.17
C TRP A 140 22.72 -9.87 21.46
N ASP A 141 22.32 -10.05 22.71
CA ASP A 141 20.90 -10.24 23.08
C ASP A 141 20.03 -8.99 22.87
N VAL A 142 20.59 -7.80 23.12
CA VAL A 142 19.88 -6.52 22.97
C VAL A 142 19.62 -6.20 21.49
N GLN A 143 20.49 -6.65 20.58
CA GLN A 143 20.39 -6.37 19.15
C GLN A 143 19.60 -7.47 18.42
N VAL A 144 19.81 -8.73 18.78
CA VAL A 144 19.05 -9.89 18.25
C VAL A 144 17.56 -9.73 18.52
N LYS A 145 17.16 -9.28 19.73
CA LYS A 145 15.77 -8.97 20.08
C LYS A 145 15.19 -7.76 19.35
N LYS A 146 16.01 -6.76 19.00
CA LYS A 146 15.54 -5.51 18.36
C LYS A 146 15.37 -5.64 16.83
N PHE A 147 16.07 -6.58 16.19
CA PHE A 147 16.09 -6.72 14.73
C PHE A 147 15.56 -8.07 14.20
N ASN A 148 14.75 -8.80 14.97
CA ASN A 148 14.21 -10.11 14.59
C ASN A 148 15.29 -11.13 14.13
N GLY A 149 16.40 -11.16 14.86
CA GLY A 149 17.26 -12.34 15.00
C GLY A 149 17.85 -12.96 13.73
N ASP A 150 18.93 -12.37 13.21
CA ASP A 150 20.11 -13.12 12.74
C ASP A 150 21.24 -12.12 12.44
N LEU A 151 22.39 -12.17 13.12
CA LEU A 151 23.57 -11.33 12.78
C LEU A 151 24.46 -12.03 11.74
N THR A 152 23.85 -12.83 10.87
CA THR A 152 24.51 -13.58 9.80
C THR A 152 24.88 -12.71 8.62
N MET A 153 25.84 -13.17 7.83
CA MET A 153 26.10 -12.58 6.52
C MET A 153 24.87 -12.64 5.62
N ARG A 154 24.06 -13.71 5.73
CA ARG A 154 22.81 -13.83 4.97
C ARG A 154 21.79 -12.76 5.37
N CYS A 155 21.74 -12.36 6.65
CA CYS A 155 20.91 -11.24 7.08
C CYS A 155 21.40 -9.93 6.48
N ILE A 156 22.71 -9.65 6.53
CA ILE A 156 23.31 -8.49 5.88
C ILE A 156 22.95 -8.45 4.39
N GLU A 157 23.10 -9.57 3.69
CA GLU A 157 22.71 -9.69 2.27
C GLU A 157 21.21 -9.45 2.06
N SER A 158 20.36 -10.01 2.91
CA SER A 158 18.91 -9.79 2.84
C SER A 158 18.53 -8.32 3.06
N LEU A 159 19.19 -7.65 4.00
CA LEU A 159 18.98 -6.22 4.27
C LEU A 159 19.50 -5.35 3.12
N THR A 160 20.67 -5.69 2.57
CA THR A 160 21.19 -5.07 1.34
C THR A 160 20.20 -5.24 0.20
N CYS A 161 19.69 -6.45 -0.05
CA CYS A 161 18.64 -6.70 -1.04
C CYS A 161 17.37 -5.88 -0.75
N GLY A 162 16.95 -5.77 0.51
CA GLY A 162 15.84 -4.91 0.92
C GLY A 162 16.05 -3.43 0.55
N LYS A 163 17.29 -2.92 0.66
CA LYS A 163 17.64 -1.58 0.20
C LYS A 163 17.61 -1.46 -1.31
N LEU A 164 18.16 -2.42 -2.05
CA LEU A 164 18.11 -2.43 -3.52
C LEU A 164 16.66 -2.49 -4.03
N LEU A 165 15.79 -3.25 -3.37
CA LEU A 165 14.36 -3.30 -3.68
C LEU A 165 13.66 -1.95 -3.48
N ARG A 166 14.09 -1.18 -2.49
CA ARG A 166 13.55 0.16 -2.17
C ARG A 166 14.16 1.25 -3.05
N TYR A 167 15.43 1.09 -3.47
CA TYR A 167 16.21 2.02 -4.27
C TYR A 167 16.88 1.31 -5.47
N PRO A 168 16.13 1.01 -6.55
CA PRO A 168 16.61 0.15 -7.64
C PRO A 168 17.61 0.82 -8.59
N HIS A 169 17.81 2.13 -8.46
CA HIS A 169 18.92 2.85 -9.09
C HIS A 169 20.25 2.70 -8.34
N VAL A 170 20.22 2.13 -7.14
CA VAL A 170 21.39 1.88 -6.30
C VAL A 170 21.90 0.47 -6.61
N THR A 171 23.22 0.34 -6.80
CA THR A 171 23.88 -0.95 -6.96
C THR A 171 24.32 -1.54 -5.62
N ILE A 172 24.71 -2.82 -5.59
CA ILE A 172 25.30 -3.43 -4.38
C ILE A 172 26.51 -2.61 -3.90
N ASP A 173 27.34 -2.14 -4.83
CA ASP A 173 28.54 -1.37 -4.52
C ASP A 173 28.19 -0.01 -3.91
N ASP A 174 27.13 0.64 -4.39
CA ASP A 174 26.64 1.89 -3.81
C ASP A 174 26.16 1.72 -2.37
N VAL A 175 25.52 0.58 -2.05
CA VAL A 175 25.13 0.27 -0.67
C VAL A 175 26.38 0.13 0.21
N TRP A 176 27.42 -0.57 -0.27
CA TRP A 176 28.69 -0.68 0.47
C TRP A 176 29.42 0.65 0.61
N CYS A 177 29.45 1.48 -0.44
CA CYS A 177 29.97 2.84 -0.39
C CYS A 177 29.26 3.66 0.70
N ALA A 178 27.94 3.60 0.76
CA ALA A 178 27.15 4.33 1.75
C ALA A 178 27.38 3.82 3.18
N ILE A 179 27.52 2.50 3.38
CA ILE A 179 27.92 1.91 4.66
C ILE A 179 29.29 2.46 5.10
N ILE A 180 30.26 2.50 4.18
CA ILE A 180 31.61 3.02 4.46
C ILE A 180 31.55 4.50 4.80
N GLN A 181 30.89 5.32 3.98
CA GLN A 181 30.74 6.78 4.20
C GLN A 181 30.19 7.10 5.59
N LYS A 182 29.13 6.37 5.99
CA LYS A 182 28.49 6.53 7.30
C LYS A 182 29.45 6.18 8.45
N ASN A 183 30.18 5.08 8.34
CA ASN A 183 31.01 4.57 9.44
C ASN A 183 32.40 5.20 9.49
N SER A 184 32.92 5.72 8.37
CA SER A 184 34.17 6.46 8.33
C SER A 184 33.99 7.97 8.55
N GLY A 185 32.75 8.47 8.50
CA GLY A 185 32.44 9.91 8.61
C GLY A 185 32.92 10.76 7.42
N LYS A 186 33.17 10.13 6.27
CA LYS A 186 33.81 10.76 5.09
C LYS A 186 32.77 11.16 4.06
N LYS A 187 32.91 12.35 3.46
CA LYS A 187 31.85 13.00 2.65
C LYS A 187 32.03 12.96 1.12
N SER A 188 33.07 12.37 0.54
CA SER A 188 33.12 12.27 -0.94
C SER A 188 34.14 11.28 -1.55
N ASN A 189 33.75 10.74 -2.70
CA ASN A 189 34.47 9.87 -3.65
C ASN A 189 35.01 8.53 -3.11
N ILE A 190 34.13 7.78 -2.46
CA ILE A 190 34.38 6.39 -2.08
C ILE A 190 33.90 5.46 -3.18
N THR A 191 34.74 4.51 -3.58
CA THR A 191 34.39 3.40 -4.47
C THR A 191 34.67 2.10 -3.75
N PHE A 192 33.65 1.28 -3.53
CA PHE A 192 33.80 -0.05 -2.97
C PHE A 192 34.55 -0.96 -3.95
N LEU A 193 35.47 -1.77 -3.44
CA LEU A 193 36.26 -2.71 -4.25
C LEU A 193 35.95 -4.15 -3.87
N GLU A 194 36.10 -4.50 -2.59
CA GLU A 194 35.85 -5.86 -2.11
C GLU A 194 35.51 -5.89 -0.61
N LYS A 195 34.83 -6.98 -0.19
CA LYS A 195 34.61 -7.30 1.23
C LYS A 195 35.29 -8.63 1.55
N LYS A 196 36.05 -8.67 2.64
CA LYS A 196 36.66 -9.89 3.19
C LYS A 196 35.96 -10.26 4.49
N VAL A 197 35.24 -11.38 4.47
CA VAL A 197 34.53 -11.90 5.63
C VAL A 197 35.41 -12.96 6.30
N PHE A 198 35.75 -12.74 7.57
CA PHE A 198 36.47 -13.74 8.34
C PHE A 198 35.49 -14.71 8.99
N VAL A 199 35.67 -15.99 8.68
CA VAL A 199 34.91 -17.09 9.28
C VAL A 199 35.71 -17.81 10.33
N ASP A 200 36.97 -17.48 10.60
CA ASP A 200 37.75 -18.14 11.64
C ASP A 200 37.52 -17.52 13.03
N VAL A 201 37.50 -18.34 14.08
CA VAL A 201 37.26 -17.90 15.48
C VAL A 201 38.27 -16.86 15.95
N ASN A 202 39.47 -16.81 15.36
CA ASN A 202 40.50 -15.85 15.74
C ASN A 202 40.25 -14.45 15.17
N ARG A 203 39.75 -14.34 13.94
CA ARG A 203 39.54 -13.06 13.24
C ARG A 203 38.08 -12.61 13.20
N PHE A 204 37.11 -13.48 13.51
CA PHE A 204 35.71 -13.09 13.73
C PHE A 204 35.58 -12.03 14.85
N PRO A 205 34.61 -11.09 14.82
CA PRO A 205 33.57 -10.86 13.83
C PRO A 205 33.99 -9.86 12.73
N LYS A 206 35.28 -9.76 12.42
CA LYS A 206 35.81 -8.72 11.52
C LYS A 206 35.30 -8.97 10.10
N ILE A 207 34.87 -7.90 9.47
CA ILE A 207 34.64 -7.80 8.04
C ILE A 207 35.48 -6.62 7.58
N ILE A 208 36.43 -6.88 6.70
CA ILE A 208 37.27 -5.84 6.12
C ILE A 208 36.64 -5.40 4.81
N LEU A 209 36.24 -4.13 4.74
CA LEU A 209 35.78 -3.48 3.53
C LEU A 209 36.96 -2.74 2.90
N ILE A 210 37.27 -3.07 1.66
CA ILE A 210 38.37 -2.48 0.90
C ILE A 210 37.77 -1.53 -0.12
N TYR A 211 38.25 -0.29 -0.10
CA TYR A 211 37.65 0.78 -0.87
C TYR A 211 38.70 1.77 -1.38
N LYS A 212 38.38 2.43 -2.48
CA LYS A 212 39.16 3.52 -3.05
C LYS A 212 38.61 4.85 -2.56
N GLU A 213 39.48 5.75 -2.14
CA GLU A 213 39.16 7.13 -1.80
C GLU A 213 40.23 8.03 -2.43
N ASN A 214 39.83 8.92 -3.33
CA ASN A 214 40.74 9.84 -4.03
C ASN A 214 41.97 9.11 -4.60
N GLU A 215 41.71 8.04 -5.35
CA GLU A 215 42.70 7.15 -5.96
C GLU A 215 43.53 6.26 -5.00
N LYS A 216 43.37 6.38 -3.68
CA LYS A 216 44.08 5.55 -2.69
C LYS A 216 43.23 4.41 -2.18
N ILE A 217 43.81 3.21 -2.11
CA ILE A 217 43.17 2.02 -1.51
C ILE A 217 43.28 2.12 0.01
N ASN A 218 42.15 1.94 0.70
CA ASN A 218 42.02 1.96 2.14
C ASN A 218 41.24 0.73 2.61
N GLU A 219 41.40 0.39 3.88
CA GLU A 219 40.67 -0.70 4.53
C GLU A 219 39.87 -0.18 5.73
N LEU A 220 38.63 -0.64 5.88
CA LEU A 220 37.78 -0.37 7.03
C LEU A 220 37.32 -1.70 7.65
N SER A 221 37.76 -1.96 8.89
CA SER A 221 37.31 -3.13 9.65
C SER A 221 36.00 -2.80 10.38
N MET A 222 34.98 -3.62 10.17
CA MET A 222 33.67 -3.50 10.81
C MET A 222 33.21 -4.84 11.38
N THR A 223 32.38 -4.79 12.42
CA THR A 223 31.64 -5.97 12.90
C THR A 223 30.32 -6.10 12.14
N ARG A 224 29.79 -7.33 12.08
CA ARG A 224 28.46 -7.60 11.49
C ARG A 224 27.37 -6.70 12.09
N THR A 225 27.42 -6.50 13.40
CA THR A 225 26.50 -5.62 14.14
C THR A 225 26.56 -4.18 13.65
N GLN A 226 27.74 -3.62 13.41
CA GLN A 226 27.88 -2.26 12.89
C GLN A 226 27.26 -2.14 11.49
N ILE A 227 27.47 -3.14 10.63
CA ILE A 227 26.90 -3.18 9.27
C ILE A 227 25.37 -3.28 9.32
N VAL A 228 24.81 -4.19 10.12
CA VAL A 228 23.35 -4.34 10.27
C VAL A 228 22.72 -3.07 10.82
N ARG A 229 23.28 -2.48 11.89
CA ARG A 229 22.79 -1.21 12.45
C ARG A 229 22.76 -0.11 11.39
N THR A 230 23.82 -0.04 10.59
CA THR A 230 23.92 0.91 9.48
C THR A 230 22.79 0.64 8.48
N LEU A 231 22.66 -0.59 7.97
CA LEU A 231 21.63 -0.95 7.00
C LEU A 231 20.18 -0.68 7.48
N VAL A 232 19.89 -0.81 8.77
CA VAL A 232 18.55 -0.56 9.31
C VAL A 232 18.28 0.93 9.60
N ASP A 233 19.32 1.75 9.74
CA ASP A 233 19.23 3.21 9.97
C ASP A 233 18.73 3.94 8.71
N ALA A 234 17.41 3.90 8.51
CA ALA A 234 16.71 4.54 7.40
C ALA A 234 16.90 6.07 7.40
N GLU A 235 16.91 6.70 8.57
CA GLU A 235 17.00 8.17 8.69
C GLU A 235 18.30 8.74 8.12
N THR A 236 19.38 7.96 8.12
CA THR A 236 20.68 8.46 7.64
C THR A 236 21.14 7.89 6.30
N LEU A 237 20.79 6.64 5.99
CA LEU A 237 21.21 6.01 4.72
C LEU A 237 20.28 6.34 3.57
N ASP A 238 18.97 6.40 3.82
CA ASP A 238 17.99 6.68 2.77
C ASP A 238 18.22 8.05 2.12
N PRO A 239 18.60 9.13 2.84
CA PRO A 239 18.98 10.40 2.23
C PRO A 239 20.18 10.32 1.28
N ILE A 240 21.18 9.46 1.55
CA ILE A 240 22.33 9.26 0.66
C ILE A 240 21.86 8.67 -0.67
N PHE A 241 20.93 7.74 -0.62
CA PHE A 241 20.32 7.14 -1.82
C PHE A 241 19.34 8.08 -2.53
N MET A 242 18.77 9.05 -1.82
CA MET A 242 17.85 10.09 -2.32
C MET A 242 18.54 11.38 -2.81
N MET A 243 19.80 11.64 -2.48
CA MET A 243 20.50 12.88 -2.89
C MET A 243 21.06 12.82 -4.32
N ASN A 244 21.24 11.63 -4.89
CA ASN A 244 21.62 11.45 -6.31
C ASN A 244 20.41 11.54 -7.28
N THR A 245 19.29 12.10 -6.81
CA THR A 245 17.94 11.87 -7.35
C THR A 245 17.35 13.13 -8.01
N SER A 246 18.13 14.22 -8.19
CA SER A 246 17.62 15.48 -8.78
C SER A 246 17.21 15.39 -10.25
N LEU A 247 17.48 14.26 -10.93
CA LEU A 247 16.95 13.90 -12.26
C LEU A 247 15.97 12.71 -12.21
N GLN A 248 15.68 12.19 -11.01
CA GLN A 248 15.01 10.90 -10.74
C GLN A 248 13.64 11.04 -10.06
N GLU A 249 12.98 12.20 -10.10
CA GLU A 249 11.61 12.37 -9.60
C GLU A 249 10.56 11.45 -10.30
N PHE A 250 10.97 10.71 -11.34
CA PHE A 250 10.18 9.66 -12.00
C PHE A 250 10.82 8.24 -11.92
N ILE A 251 11.95 8.04 -11.24
CA ILE A 251 12.82 6.84 -11.37
C ILE A 251 12.88 5.97 -10.10
N ILE A 252 11.98 6.12 -9.12
CA ILE A 252 11.90 5.18 -7.98
C ILE A 252 10.75 4.19 -8.23
N PRO A 253 10.95 2.86 -8.20
CA PRO A 253 9.87 1.86 -8.25
C PRO A 253 8.89 1.93 -7.09
N VAL A 254 9.22 2.56 -5.96
CA VAL A 254 8.22 2.99 -4.96
C VAL A 254 7.38 4.14 -5.53
N GLY A 255 8.00 5.14 -6.15
CA GLY A 255 7.30 6.22 -6.85
C GLY A 255 6.46 5.73 -8.03
N ILE A 256 6.89 4.70 -8.77
CA ILE A 256 6.15 4.05 -9.85
C ILE A 256 5.12 3.07 -9.31
N ASN A 257 5.39 2.26 -8.28
CA ASN A 257 4.39 1.38 -7.68
C ASN A 257 3.30 2.24 -7.04
N GLN A 258 3.66 3.34 -6.39
CA GLN A 258 2.72 4.31 -5.86
C GLN A 258 1.99 5.04 -7.00
N PHE A 259 2.67 5.55 -8.03
CA PHE A 259 2.06 6.14 -9.23
C PHE A 259 1.20 5.15 -10.04
N MET A 260 1.54 3.88 -10.12
CA MET A 260 0.79 2.84 -10.85
C MET A 260 -0.37 2.30 -10.02
N LYS A 261 -0.21 2.21 -8.70
CA LYS A 261 -1.28 1.89 -7.75
C LYS A 261 -2.26 3.04 -7.60
N GLU A 262 -1.80 4.29 -7.62
CA GLU A 262 -2.59 5.52 -7.51
C GLU A 262 -3.18 5.96 -8.86
N LYS A 263 -2.47 5.80 -10.00
CA LYS A 263 -2.93 6.26 -11.33
C LYS A 263 -3.30 5.19 -12.34
N TYR A 264 -3.07 3.90 -12.07
CA TYR A 264 -3.41 2.85 -13.04
C TYR A 264 -4.10 1.64 -12.39
N HIS A 265 -4.16 1.56 -11.05
CA HIS A 265 -4.66 0.41 -10.28
C HIS A 265 -4.17 -0.97 -10.78
N ARG A 266 -2.94 -1.04 -11.31
CA ARG A 266 -2.31 -2.27 -11.81
C ARG A 266 -1.37 -2.89 -10.78
N PHE A 267 -1.22 -4.22 -10.83
CA PHE A 267 -0.40 -4.96 -9.89
C PHE A 267 1.05 -5.03 -10.38
N PHE A 268 1.95 -4.46 -9.60
CA PHE A 268 3.36 -4.82 -9.60
C PHE A 268 3.57 -5.97 -8.63
N SER A 269 4.23 -7.04 -9.08
CA SER A 269 4.66 -8.12 -8.19
C SER A 269 6.11 -8.46 -8.48
N VAL A 270 6.83 -8.96 -7.48
CA VAL A 270 8.19 -9.47 -7.68
C VAL A 270 8.08 -10.99 -7.74
N ASN A 271 8.57 -11.60 -8.81
CA ASN A 271 8.53 -13.05 -8.95
C ASN A 271 9.50 -13.71 -7.96
N LYS A 272 9.47 -15.05 -7.88
CA LYS A 272 10.33 -15.83 -6.98
C LYS A 272 11.83 -15.66 -7.26
N GLU A 273 12.19 -15.11 -8.42
CA GLU A 273 13.57 -14.88 -8.89
C GLU A 273 14.02 -13.43 -8.64
N GLY A 274 13.19 -12.60 -8.01
CA GLY A 274 13.53 -11.22 -7.68
C GLY A 274 13.32 -10.22 -8.83
N GLN A 275 12.61 -10.61 -9.89
CA GLN A 275 12.34 -9.76 -11.05
C GLN A 275 11.00 -9.06 -10.93
N TYR A 276 10.92 -7.81 -11.38
CA TYR A 276 9.67 -7.04 -11.38
C TYR A 276 8.74 -7.53 -12.50
N GLU A 277 7.59 -8.08 -12.12
CA GLU A 277 6.45 -8.38 -12.99
C GLU A 277 5.47 -7.20 -12.98
N ILE A 278 5.12 -6.73 -14.18
CA ILE A 278 4.01 -5.79 -14.39
C ILE A 278 2.83 -6.56 -14.98
N ASP A 279 1.73 -6.68 -14.23
CA ASP A 279 0.45 -7.18 -14.75
C ASP A 279 -0.25 -6.01 -15.45
N LEU A 280 -0.15 -5.99 -16.78
CA LEU A 280 -0.78 -4.97 -17.61
C LEU A 280 -2.23 -5.34 -17.98
N GLY A 281 -2.74 -6.51 -17.60
CA GLY A 281 -4.10 -6.92 -17.94
C GLY A 281 -4.31 -7.17 -19.43
N TYR A 282 -5.51 -6.85 -19.95
CA TYR A 282 -6.04 -7.28 -21.25
C TYR A 282 -5.95 -6.20 -22.34
N HIS A 283 -4.74 -5.80 -22.75
CA HIS A 283 -4.59 -4.65 -23.64
C HIS A 283 -3.69 -4.90 -24.87
N THR A 284 -4.30 -5.35 -25.97
CA THR A 284 -3.62 -5.65 -27.24
C THR A 284 -2.92 -4.44 -27.89
N LYS A 285 -3.43 -3.22 -27.70
CA LYS A 285 -2.76 -1.99 -28.17
C LYS A 285 -1.55 -1.63 -27.32
N GLU A 286 -1.69 -1.67 -25.99
CA GLU A 286 -0.57 -1.46 -25.07
C GLU A 286 0.54 -2.50 -25.28
N LYS A 287 0.17 -3.76 -25.58
CA LYS A 287 1.10 -4.82 -26.01
C LYS A 287 1.91 -4.42 -27.24
N LYS A 288 1.29 -3.86 -28.28
CA LYS A 288 2.01 -3.38 -29.47
C LYS A 288 2.96 -2.22 -29.16
N ILE A 289 2.59 -1.33 -28.24
CA ILE A 289 3.48 -0.26 -27.77
C ILE A 289 4.68 -0.86 -27.03
N LEU A 290 4.46 -1.82 -26.12
CA LEU A 290 5.54 -2.48 -25.39
C LEU A 290 6.48 -3.26 -26.34
N GLU A 291 5.91 -3.97 -27.32
CA GLU A 291 6.65 -4.66 -28.38
C GLU A 291 7.46 -3.68 -29.25
N LYS A 292 6.91 -2.50 -29.58
CA LYS A 292 7.62 -1.42 -30.27
C LYS A 292 8.87 -0.98 -29.52
N TYR A 293 8.84 -0.98 -28.18
CA TYR A 293 10.01 -0.68 -27.35
C TYR A 293 10.89 -1.91 -27.06
N GLY A 294 10.64 -3.06 -27.70
CA GLY A 294 11.43 -4.28 -27.56
C GLY A 294 11.19 -5.03 -26.26
N ILE A 295 10.07 -4.76 -25.57
CA ILE A 295 9.68 -5.43 -24.33
C ILE A 295 8.84 -6.64 -24.71
N LYS A 296 9.42 -7.84 -24.58
CA LYS A 296 8.77 -9.09 -24.99
C LYS A 296 7.85 -9.61 -23.89
N GLU A 297 6.69 -10.09 -24.29
CA GLU A 297 5.80 -10.89 -23.44
C GLU A 297 6.49 -12.23 -23.13
N LEU A 298 6.44 -12.66 -21.87
CA LEU A 298 6.85 -14.02 -21.52
C LEU A 298 5.65 -14.95 -21.69
N SER A 299 5.88 -16.05 -22.41
CA SER A 299 4.89 -17.05 -22.84
C SER A 299 3.75 -17.26 -21.84
N SER A 300 2.51 -17.19 -22.35
CA SER A 300 1.30 -17.39 -21.56
C SER A 300 1.39 -18.68 -20.75
N TYR A 301 1.21 -18.56 -19.43
CA TYR A 301 0.82 -19.72 -18.64
C TYR A 301 -0.55 -20.15 -19.18
N GLN A 302 -0.59 -21.23 -19.97
CA GLN A 302 -1.83 -21.84 -20.44
C GLN A 302 -2.60 -22.37 -19.23
N LEU A 303 -3.38 -21.51 -18.59
CA LEU A 303 -4.52 -21.93 -17.80
C LEU A 303 -5.72 -22.07 -18.73
N PRO A 304 -6.52 -23.14 -18.63
CA PRO A 304 -7.64 -23.33 -19.54
C PRO A 304 -8.73 -22.29 -19.25
N ILE A 305 -9.10 -21.53 -20.30
CA ILE A 305 -10.41 -20.85 -20.49
C ILE A 305 -10.60 -19.49 -19.76
N THR A 306 -9.54 -18.82 -19.28
CA THR A 306 -9.65 -17.40 -18.91
C THR A 306 -8.69 -16.57 -19.75
N ALA A 307 -9.19 -15.46 -20.32
CA ALA A 307 -8.46 -14.56 -21.21
C ALA A 307 -7.00 -14.33 -20.78
N GLU A 308 -6.11 -14.20 -21.76
CA GLU A 308 -4.67 -14.15 -21.57
C GLU A 308 -4.24 -12.84 -20.87
N ARG A 309 -3.75 -12.95 -19.63
CA ARG A 309 -3.06 -11.87 -18.93
C ARG A 309 -1.64 -11.74 -19.47
N SER A 310 -1.29 -10.60 -20.05
CA SER A 310 0.08 -10.31 -20.48
C SER A 310 0.94 -9.83 -19.31
N ARG A 311 2.03 -10.55 -19.04
CA ARG A 311 3.03 -10.19 -18.02
C ARG A 311 4.33 -9.78 -18.68
N TYR A 312 4.94 -8.71 -18.16
CA TYR A 312 6.20 -8.18 -18.66
C TYR A 312 7.21 -7.97 -17.53
N TYR A 313 8.49 -8.10 -17.86
CA TYR A 313 9.60 -8.03 -16.91
C TYR A 313 10.46 -6.78 -17.11
N CYS A 314 10.76 -6.08 -16.02
CA CYS A 314 11.83 -5.08 -15.95
C CYS A 314 13.06 -5.68 -15.29
N TYR A 315 14.12 -5.94 -16.06
CA TYR A 315 15.31 -6.67 -15.59
C TYR A 315 16.64 -5.91 -15.74
N ASP A 316 16.67 -4.76 -16.42
CA ASP A 316 17.83 -3.88 -16.50
C ASP A 316 17.44 -2.41 -16.74
N ASN A 317 18.40 -1.48 -16.61
CA ASN A 317 18.17 -0.03 -16.74
C ASN A 317 17.70 0.37 -18.16
N ASN A 318 18.14 -0.33 -19.20
CA ASN A 318 17.76 -0.05 -20.59
C ASN A 318 16.32 -0.53 -20.88
N ASN A 319 15.98 -1.73 -20.39
CA ASN A 319 14.63 -2.29 -20.40
C ASN A 319 13.65 -1.43 -19.58
N TYR A 320 14.11 -0.90 -18.44
CA TYR A 320 13.36 0.04 -17.61
C TYR A 320 13.07 1.38 -18.31
N GLN A 321 14.07 1.98 -18.99
CA GLN A 321 13.85 3.19 -19.78
C GLN A 321 12.87 2.96 -20.94
N ARG A 322 12.95 1.81 -21.61
CA ARG A 322 12.00 1.39 -22.64
C ARG A 322 10.59 1.22 -22.08
N ALA A 323 10.45 0.63 -20.89
CA ALA A 323 9.16 0.50 -20.22
C ALA A 323 8.56 1.87 -19.84
N LEU A 324 9.39 2.82 -19.41
CA LEU A 324 8.94 4.19 -19.11
C LEU A 324 8.49 4.95 -20.36
N LEU A 325 9.17 4.79 -21.50
CA LEU A 325 8.75 5.37 -22.76
C LEU A 325 7.45 4.74 -23.26
N ALA A 326 7.33 3.42 -23.16
CA ALA A 326 6.09 2.70 -23.45
C ALA A 326 4.93 3.18 -22.57
N LEU A 327 5.14 3.33 -21.25
CA LEU A 327 4.12 3.81 -20.32
C LEU A 327 3.74 5.28 -20.57
N LYS A 328 4.67 6.13 -21.03
CA LYS A 328 4.37 7.51 -21.46
C LYS A 328 3.57 7.56 -22.75
N GLU A 329 3.82 6.65 -23.69
CA GLU A 329 3.03 6.51 -24.92
C GLU A 329 1.64 5.94 -24.61
N ILE A 330 1.54 4.93 -23.75
CA ILE A 330 0.28 4.43 -23.17
C ILE A 330 -0.48 5.55 -22.44
N LYS A 331 0.22 6.44 -21.72
CA LYS A 331 -0.37 7.61 -21.04
C LYS A 331 -1.05 8.59 -22.01
N GLY A 332 -0.73 8.55 -23.31
CA GLY A 332 -1.33 9.39 -24.34
C GLY A 332 -2.38 8.68 -25.21
N GLU A 333 -2.57 7.36 -25.07
CA GLU A 333 -3.50 6.61 -25.93
C GLU A 333 -4.85 6.34 -25.25
N GLU A 334 -5.92 6.66 -25.96
CA GLU A 334 -7.30 6.31 -25.58
C GLU A 334 -7.55 4.80 -25.78
N CYS A 335 -7.50 4.04 -24.69
CA CYS A 335 -7.77 2.59 -24.68
C CYS A 335 -9.27 2.28 -24.54
N VAL A 336 -10.10 2.91 -25.37
CA VAL A 336 -11.57 2.91 -25.24
C VAL A 336 -12.18 1.52 -25.23
N ASP A 337 -11.79 0.67 -26.18
CA ASP A 337 -12.40 -0.66 -26.36
C ASP A 337 -12.06 -1.61 -25.22
N GLU A 338 -10.86 -1.48 -24.69
CA GLU A 338 -10.40 -2.33 -23.60
C GLU A 338 -10.95 -1.87 -22.24
N ARG A 339 -11.07 -0.55 -22.02
CA ARG A 339 -11.80 -0.02 -20.86
C ARG A 339 -13.27 -0.40 -20.93
N TRP A 340 -13.86 -0.34 -22.11
CA TRP A 340 -15.21 -0.85 -22.34
C TRP A 340 -15.36 -2.33 -21.98
N HIS A 341 -14.41 -3.17 -22.39
CA HIS A 341 -14.37 -4.59 -22.01
C HIS A 341 -14.29 -4.78 -20.49
N GLN A 342 -13.47 -3.98 -19.80
CA GLN A 342 -13.33 -4.04 -18.35
C GLN A 342 -14.62 -3.65 -17.61
N LEU A 343 -15.30 -2.58 -18.05
CA LEU A 343 -16.57 -2.13 -17.47
C LEU A 343 -17.68 -3.18 -17.67
N THR A 344 -17.80 -3.72 -18.88
CA THR A 344 -18.77 -4.78 -19.18
C THR A 344 -18.45 -6.09 -18.45
N TYR A 345 -17.17 -6.41 -18.24
CA TYR A 345 -16.76 -7.53 -17.38
C TYR A 345 -17.24 -7.35 -15.94
N TYR A 346 -17.13 -6.14 -15.35
CA TYR A 346 -17.63 -5.89 -14.00
C TYR A 346 -19.15 -6.02 -13.91
N ILE A 347 -19.90 -5.60 -14.94
CA ILE A 347 -21.35 -5.80 -15.01
C ILE A 347 -21.68 -7.31 -15.04
N ASN A 348 -21.07 -8.05 -15.97
CA ASN A 348 -21.33 -9.49 -16.15
C ASN A 348 -21.00 -10.33 -14.91
N HIS A 349 -20.11 -9.84 -14.05
CA HIS A 349 -19.69 -10.52 -12.81
C HIS A 349 -20.27 -9.87 -11.55
N HIS A 350 -21.27 -8.97 -11.68
CA HIS A 350 -21.96 -8.31 -10.57
C HIS A 350 -21.00 -7.56 -9.60
N ARG A 351 -19.95 -6.92 -10.12
CA ARG A 351 -18.90 -6.22 -9.36
C ARG A 351 -19.17 -4.70 -9.28
N TRP A 352 -20.31 -4.31 -8.73
CA TRP A 352 -20.84 -2.93 -8.77
C TRP A 352 -19.94 -1.88 -8.11
N GLU A 353 -19.35 -2.19 -6.95
CA GLU A 353 -18.41 -1.25 -6.29
C GLU A 353 -17.16 -0.99 -7.13
N LYS A 354 -16.67 -2.01 -7.84
CA LYS A 354 -15.51 -1.88 -8.73
C LYS A 354 -15.87 -1.07 -9.96
N LEU A 355 -17.07 -1.28 -10.52
CA LEU A 355 -17.60 -0.49 -11.63
C LEU A 355 -17.68 1.00 -11.26
N ASN A 356 -18.26 1.34 -10.11
CA ASN A 356 -18.36 2.73 -9.63
C ASN A 356 -16.97 3.39 -9.46
N LYS A 357 -16.06 2.71 -8.75
CA LYS A 357 -14.70 3.21 -8.51
C LYS A 357 -13.93 3.43 -9.80
N GLU A 358 -13.97 2.47 -10.73
CA GLU A 358 -13.24 2.54 -12.00
C GLU A 358 -13.75 3.69 -12.87
N ILE A 359 -15.06 3.88 -12.99
CA ILE A 359 -15.61 4.95 -13.84
C ILE A 359 -15.29 6.32 -13.27
N LYS A 360 -15.45 6.54 -11.95
CA LYS A 360 -15.06 7.81 -11.30
C LYS A 360 -13.60 8.13 -11.54
N PHE A 361 -12.75 7.12 -11.38
CA PHE A 361 -11.32 7.23 -11.64
C PHE A 361 -11.02 7.63 -13.09
N LEU A 362 -11.62 6.93 -14.08
CA LEU A 362 -11.41 7.23 -15.50
C LEU A 362 -11.82 8.66 -15.87
N LEU A 363 -12.89 9.18 -15.27
CA LEU A 363 -13.37 10.53 -15.57
C LEU A 363 -12.57 11.63 -14.84
N ASN A 364 -12.09 11.34 -13.64
CA ASN A 364 -11.22 12.24 -12.88
C ASN A 364 -9.75 12.15 -13.30
N LEU A 365 -9.41 11.24 -14.21
CA LEU A 365 -8.03 10.95 -14.60
C LEU A 365 -7.26 12.23 -14.96
N LYS A 366 -7.85 13.15 -15.73
CA LYS A 366 -7.20 14.42 -16.07
C LYS A 366 -6.88 15.29 -14.84
N LYS A 367 -7.84 15.41 -13.93
CA LYS A 367 -7.74 16.24 -12.72
C LYS A 367 -6.78 15.64 -11.69
N GLU A 368 -6.85 14.32 -11.48
CA GLU A 368 -6.02 13.61 -10.50
C GLU A 368 -4.59 13.37 -10.99
N THR A 369 -4.42 13.21 -12.32
CA THR A 369 -3.17 12.67 -12.85
C THR A 369 -2.48 13.51 -13.92
N GLY A 370 -3.12 14.58 -14.41
CA GLY A 370 -2.59 15.45 -15.47
C GLY A 370 -2.56 14.78 -16.85
N VAL A 371 -3.37 13.73 -17.07
CA VAL A 371 -3.51 13.02 -18.35
C VAL A 371 -4.61 13.67 -19.19
N GLU A 372 -4.34 14.00 -20.45
CA GLU A 372 -5.31 14.76 -21.27
C GLU A 372 -6.48 13.94 -21.85
N ILE A 373 -6.58 12.66 -21.50
CA ILE A 373 -7.61 11.75 -22.02
C ILE A 373 -8.97 12.02 -21.36
N ASP A 374 -10.02 12.10 -22.18
CA ASP A 374 -11.40 12.31 -21.72
C ASP A 374 -12.27 11.05 -21.94
N TYR A 375 -12.50 10.31 -20.85
CA TYR A 375 -13.33 9.11 -20.86
C TYR A 375 -14.83 9.37 -20.68
N THR A 376 -15.31 10.62 -20.80
CA THR A 376 -16.75 10.96 -20.70
C THR A 376 -17.60 10.12 -21.67
N HIS A 377 -17.06 9.81 -22.85
CA HIS A 377 -17.72 8.96 -23.83
C HIS A 377 -17.97 7.52 -23.32
N LEU A 378 -17.14 6.97 -22.43
CA LEU A 378 -17.36 5.64 -21.84
C LEU A 378 -18.55 5.63 -20.88
N LEU A 379 -18.76 6.70 -20.11
CA LEU A 379 -19.93 6.85 -19.26
C LEU A 379 -21.22 6.89 -20.09
N ILE A 380 -21.22 7.65 -21.19
CA ILE A 380 -22.35 7.72 -22.12
C ILE A 380 -22.61 6.35 -22.77
N ARG A 381 -21.54 5.66 -23.23
CA ARG A 381 -21.64 4.32 -23.79
C ARG A 381 -22.19 3.31 -22.78
N LEU A 382 -21.83 3.44 -21.50
CA LEU A 382 -22.33 2.61 -20.41
C LEU A 382 -23.82 2.80 -20.17
N TYR A 383 -24.28 4.05 -20.19
CA TYR A 383 -25.70 4.38 -20.12
C TYR A 383 -26.49 3.75 -21.28
N GLN A 384 -26.02 3.94 -22.52
CA GLN A 384 -26.65 3.37 -23.71
C GLN A 384 -26.72 1.85 -23.64
N HIS A 385 -25.64 1.19 -23.22
CA HIS A 385 -25.63 -0.25 -23.04
C HIS A 385 -26.61 -0.73 -21.97
N ALA A 386 -26.72 -0.02 -20.85
CA ALA A 386 -27.69 -0.34 -19.81
C ALA A 386 -29.13 -0.21 -20.33
N ARG A 387 -29.42 0.84 -21.10
CA ARG A 387 -30.74 1.10 -21.68
C ARG A 387 -31.10 0.07 -22.77
N ASP A 388 -30.17 -0.22 -23.66
CA ASP A 388 -30.45 -0.91 -24.92
C ASP A 388 -30.12 -2.41 -24.87
N SER A 389 -29.35 -2.89 -23.88
CA SER A 389 -28.83 -4.26 -23.86
C SER A 389 -28.92 -5.00 -22.53
N LEU A 390 -29.17 -4.33 -21.40
CA LEU A 390 -29.29 -4.96 -20.09
C LEU A 390 -30.75 -5.03 -19.63
N TYR A 391 -31.06 -5.99 -18.76
CA TYR A 391 -32.39 -6.19 -18.19
C TYR A 391 -32.33 -6.54 -16.69
N GLY A 392 -33.41 -6.25 -15.97
CA GLY A 392 -33.56 -6.60 -14.54
C GLY A 392 -32.49 -5.95 -13.66
N GLU A 393 -31.98 -6.72 -12.69
CA GLU A 393 -31.04 -6.24 -11.67
C GLU A 393 -29.75 -5.62 -12.26
N GLN A 394 -29.26 -6.15 -13.39
CA GLN A 394 -28.06 -5.62 -14.04
C GLN A 394 -28.30 -4.23 -14.63
N GLN A 395 -29.48 -3.99 -15.20
CA GLN A 395 -29.87 -2.68 -15.73
C GLN A 395 -30.02 -1.66 -14.60
N GLU A 396 -30.76 -2.02 -13.54
CA GLU A 396 -31.01 -1.15 -12.39
C GLU A 396 -29.71 -0.73 -11.68
N ASN A 397 -28.83 -1.69 -11.40
CA ASN A 397 -27.55 -1.41 -10.75
C ASN A 397 -26.62 -0.57 -11.64
N THR A 398 -26.61 -0.83 -12.95
CA THR A 398 -25.80 -0.03 -13.88
C THR A 398 -26.32 1.40 -13.97
N PHE A 399 -27.65 1.60 -14.02
CA PHE A 399 -28.25 2.94 -13.97
C PHE A 399 -27.92 3.68 -12.68
N LYS A 400 -27.97 3.00 -11.54
CA LYS A 400 -27.59 3.60 -10.24
C LYS A 400 -26.16 4.10 -10.24
N VAL A 401 -25.22 3.30 -10.77
CA VAL A 401 -23.81 3.70 -10.90
C VAL A 401 -23.66 4.89 -11.86
N VAL A 402 -24.27 4.81 -13.05
CA VAL A 402 -24.21 5.89 -14.05
C VAL A 402 -24.74 7.20 -13.46
N GLU A 403 -25.85 7.17 -12.73
CA GLU A 403 -26.45 8.35 -12.14
C GLU A 403 -25.56 8.97 -11.05
N GLU A 404 -25.06 8.15 -10.12
CA GLU A 404 -24.21 8.62 -9.02
C GLU A 404 -22.95 9.32 -9.57
N VAL A 405 -22.33 8.71 -10.58
CA VAL A 405 -21.15 9.27 -11.24
C VAL A 405 -21.50 10.55 -12.01
N SER A 406 -22.60 10.55 -12.75
CA SER A 406 -23.06 11.72 -13.52
C SER A 406 -23.36 12.92 -12.63
N GLN A 407 -23.97 12.70 -11.45
CA GLN A 407 -24.24 13.75 -10.48
C GLN A 407 -22.92 14.36 -9.95
N SER A 408 -21.96 13.53 -9.55
CA SER A 408 -20.64 13.99 -9.08
C SER A 408 -19.91 14.80 -10.14
N LEU A 409 -19.92 14.35 -11.41
CA LEU A 409 -19.31 15.08 -12.52
C LEU A 409 -19.86 16.50 -12.69
N THR A 410 -21.18 16.66 -12.63
CA THR A 410 -21.83 17.96 -12.83
C THR A 410 -21.53 18.98 -11.73
N CYS A 411 -21.06 18.51 -10.56
CA CYS A 411 -20.64 19.35 -9.44
C CYS A 411 -19.15 19.70 -9.47
N GLU A 412 -18.29 18.86 -10.06
CA GLU A 412 -16.85 18.88 -9.79
C GLU A 412 -15.95 19.19 -10.99
N MET A 413 -16.47 19.20 -12.22
CA MET A 413 -15.67 19.32 -13.45
C MET A 413 -16.25 20.31 -14.47
N PRO A 414 -15.44 21.25 -15.02
CA PRO A 414 -15.83 22.04 -16.18
C PRO A 414 -15.68 21.20 -17.46
N LEU A 415 -16.74 20.50 -17.85
CA LEU A 415 -16.81 19.77 -19.12
C LEU A 415 -16.97 20.74 -20.32
N GLN A 416 -16.62 20.31 -21.54
CA GLN A 416 -17.01 21.03 -22.75
C GLN A 416 -18.54 21.10 -22.85
N ASN A 417 -19.08 22.23 -23.31
CA ASN A 417 -20.50 22.58 -23.23
C ASN A 417 -21.43 21.49 -23.82
N GLU A 418 -21.03 20.83 -24.92
CA GLU A 418 -21.84 19.77 -25.55
C GLU A 418 -21.86 18.46 -24.75
N ARG A 419 -20.69 17.98 -24.28
CA ARG A 419 -20.60 16.79 -23.42
C ARG A 419 -21.35 16.97 -22.11
N GLN A 420 -21.31 18.17 -21.54
CA GLN A 420 -22.04 18.46 -20.32
C GLN A 420 -23.56 18.38 -20.52
N LYS A 421 -24.08 18.83 -21.68
CA LYS A 421 -25.50 18.67 -22.04
C LYS A 421 -25.90 17.21 -22.20
N GLU A 422 -25.05 16.36 -22.78
CA GLU A 422 -25.28 14.92 -22.88
C GLU A 422 -25.42 14.28 -21.48
N ILE A 423 -24.54 14.62 -20.53
CA ILE A 423 -24.63 14.14 -19.15
C ILE A 423 -25.92 14.62 -18.47
N TYR A 424 -26.32 15.89 -18.65
CA TYR A 424 -27.60 16.38 -18.13
C TYR A 424 -28.81 15.70 -18.78
N THR A 425 -28.71 15.30 -20.04
CA THR A 425 -29.75 14.51 -20.73
C THR A 425 -29.88 13.12 -20.11
N ILE A 426 -28.76 12.45 -19.81
CA ILE A 426 -28.76 11.16 -19.11
C ILE A 426 -29.42 11.28 -17.72
N LEU A 427 -29.05 12.31 -16.94
CA LEU A 427 -29.65 12.57 -15.62
C LEU A 427 -31.15 12.85 -15.72
N PHE A 428 -31.57 13.60 -16.75
CA PHE A 428 -32.97 13.83 -17.05
C PHE A 428 -33.73 12.52 -17.33
N GLU A 429 -33.23 11.68 -18.24
CA GLU A 429 -33.86 10.40 -18.62
C GLU A 429 -33.97 9.45 -17.41
N LEU A 430 -32.91 9.33 -16.60
CA LEU A 430 -32.92 8.49 -15.39
C LEU A 430 -33.90 9.01 -14.32
N THR A 431 -33.99 10.33 -14.16
CA THR A 431 -34.94 10.95 -13.23
C THR A 431 -36.39 10.75 -13.71
N LEU A 432 -36.62 10.80 -15.02
CA LEU A 432 -37.94 10.59 -15.62
C LEU A 432 -38.41 9.15 -15.42
N MET A 433 -37.51 8.17 -15.61
CA MET A 433 -37.78 6.77 -15.33
C MET A 433 -38.20 6.56 -13.86
N ARG A 434 -37.49 7.17 -12.90
CA ARG A 434 -37.89 7.11 -11.48
C ARG A 434 -39.25 7.74 -11.21
N LEU A 435 -39.52 8.90 -11.79
CA LEU A 435 -40.81 9.55 -11.62
C LEU A 435 -41.95 8.67 -12.15
N SER A 436 -41.73 7.95 -13.26
CA SER A 436 -42.72 7.02 -13.82
C SER A 436 -42.95 5.76 -12.98
N GLN A 437 -41.95 5.37 -12.17
CA GLN A 437 -42.01 4.21 -11.27
C GLN A 437 -42.56 4.58 -9.89
N LEU A 438 -42.72 5.87 -9.59
CA LEU A 438 -43.22 6.33 -8.30
C LEU A 438 -44.71 5.99 -8.17
N GLU A 439 -45.07 5.16 -7.18
CA GLU A 439 -46.47 4.92 -6.85
C GLU A 439 -47.10 6.20 -6.26
N ASN A 440 -48.40 6.42 -6.52
CA ASN A 440 -49.14 7.65 -6.18
C ASN A 440 -49.14 8.07 -4.68
N SER A 441 -48.47 7.34 -3.80
CA SER A 441 -48.44 7.57 -2.36
C SER A 441 -47.36 8.52 -1.85
N ASP A 442 -46.31 8.82 -2.62
CA ASP A 442 -45.20 9.69 -2.16
C ASP A 442 -45.16 11.06 -2.87
N ALA A 443 -46.17 11.89 -2.56
CA ALA A 443 -46.31 13.21 -3.16
C ALA A 443 -45.09 14.13 -2.95
N ARG A 444 -44.33 13.91 -1.87
CA ARG A 444 -43.15 14.73 -1.55
C ARG A 444 -41.96 14.34 -2.43
N GLU A 445 -41.71 13.05 -2.62
CA GLU A 445 -40.66 12.57 -3.52
C GLU A 445 -40.95 12.95 -4.97
N GLY A 446 -42.21 12.89 -5.40
CA GLY A 446 -42.63 13.34 -6.73
C GLY A 446 -42.30 14.81 -7.01
N ILE A 447 -42.48 15.71 -6.03
CA ILE A 447 -42.12 17.14 -6.17
C ILE A 447 -40.60 17.31 -6.35
N VAL A 448 -39.79 16.60 -5.56
CA VAL A 448 -38.32 16.67 -5.64
C VAL A 448 -37.81 16.19 -7.00
N LEU A 449 -38.39 15.11 -7.54
CA LEU A 449 -38.04 14.60 -8.87
C LEU A 449 -38.42 15.58 -9.98
N LYS A 450 -39.58 16.24 -9.90
CA LYS A 450 -39.99 17.27 -10.86
C LYS A 450 -39.06 18.48 -10.86
N GLU A 451 -38.61 18.92 -9.69
CA GLU A 451 -37.61 19.98 -9.59
C GLU A 451 -36.29 19.59 -10.25
N LYS A 452 -35.81 18.35 -10.03
CA LYS A 452 -34.63 17.82 -10.71
C LYS A 452 -34.82 17.75 -12.23
N LEU A 453 -35.99 17.31 -12.71
CA LEU A 453 -36.31 17.26 -14.14
C LEU A 453 -36.26 18.65 -14.77
N PHE A 454 -36.80 19.67 -14.10
CA PHE A 454 -36.69 21.06 -14.56
C PHE A 454 -35.22 21.50 -14.67
N ILE A 455 -34.43 21.30 -13.62
CA ILE A 455 -33.02 21.70 -13.59
C ILE A 455 -32.22 21.00 -14.69
N PHE A 456 -32.37 19.67 -14.82
CA PHE A 456 -31.61 18.90 -15.82
C PHE A 456 -32.04 19.22 -17.25
N SER A 457 -33.34 19.35 -17.51
CA SER A 457 -33.83 19.74 -18.85
C SER A 457 -33.38 21.15 -19.24
N GLN A 458 -33.39 22.11 -18.31
CA GLN A 458 -32.90 23.46 -18.57
C GLN A 458 -31.39 23.46 -18.89
N LYS A 459 -30.59 22.72 -18.11
CA LYS A 459 -29.13 22.62 -18.32
C LYS A 459 -28.75 21.82 -19.57
N ALA A 460 -29.57 20.84 -19.97
CA ALA A 460 -29.41 20.11 -21.22
C ALA A 460 -29.88 20.92 -22.45
N GLY A 461 -30.66 21.99 -22.25
CA GLY A 461 -31.24 22.78 -23.34
C GLY A 461 -32.46 22.11 -24.00
N LEU A 462 -33.16 21.27 -23.23
CA LEU A 462 -34.37 20.56 -23.66
C LEU A 462 -35.60 21.48 -23.59
N LYS A 463 -36.50 21.34 -24.56
CA LYS A 463 -37.74 22.13 -24.66
C LYS A 463 -38.73 21.81 -23.53
N GLU A 464 -38.63 20.59 -23.02
CA GLU A 464 -39.40 20.01 -21.93
C GLU A 464 -39.22 20.77 -20.62
N SER A 465 -38.16 21.58 -20.48
CA SER A 465 -37.96 22.45 -19.31
C SER A 465 -39.14 23.39 -19.04
N ASN A 466 -39.78 23.89 -20.09
CA ASN A 466 -40.97 24.75 -19.97
C ASN A 466 -42.19 23.99 -19.40
N LEU A 467 -42.29 22.70 -19.71
CA LEU A 467 -43.34 21.82 -19.20
C LEU A 467 -43.21 21.68 -17.68
N TYR A 468 -42.01 21.30 -17.21
CA TYR A 468 -41.77 21.10 -15.77
C TYR A 468 -41.85 22.41 -14.97
N LEU A 469 -41.44 23.54 -15.55
CA LEU A 469 -41.63 24.85 -14.93
C LEU A 469 -43.11 25.17 -14.72
N ALA A 470 -43.95 24.91 -15.73
CA ALA A 470 -45.40 25.10 -15.63
C ALA A 470 -46.03 24.16 -14.60
N GLU A 471 -45.61 22.89 -14.53
CA GLU A 471 -46.10 21.95 -13.52
C GLU A 471 -45.74 22.37 -12.10
N MET A 472 -44.47 22.76 -11.85
CA MET A 472 -44.02 23.25 -10.55
C MET A 472 -44.76 24.51 -10.12
N ALA A 473 -45.18 25.34 -11.08
CA ALA A 473 -45.98 26.54 -10.85
C ALA A 473 -47.48 26.26 -10.66
N GLY A 474 -47.92 24.99 -10.72
CA GLY A 474 -49.34 24.61 -10.63
C GLY A 474 -50.18 25.16 -11.78
N LEU A 475 -49.61 25.24 -12.99
CA LEU A 475 -50.29 25.70 -14.19
C LEU A 475 -50.73 24.46 -14.99
N ALA A 476 -52.00 24.09 -14.87
CA ALA A 476 -52.52 22.87 -15.47
C ALA A 476 -52.63 22.98 -17.01
N PHE A 477 -52.13 21.95 -17.70
CA PHE A 477 -52.25 21.81 -19.15
C PHE A 477 -53.71 21.55 -19.56
N GLY A 478 -54.16 22.20 -20.63
CA GLY A 478 -55.53 22.15 -21.12
C GLY A 478 -56.47 23.22 -20.56
N SER A 479 -56.22 23.75 -19.35
CA SER A 479 -57.01 24.87 -18.78
C SER A 479 -56.28 26.21 -18.81
N THR A 480 -54.94 26.20 -18.67
CA THR A 480 -54.14 27.43 -18.56
C THR A 480 -53.39 27.77 -19.85
N PHE A 481 -53.00 26.76 -20.64
CA PHE A 481 -52.26 26.93 -21.88
C PHE A 481 -52.98 26.26 -23.04
N SER A 482 -53.20 27.01 -24.13
CA SER A 482 -53.85 26.54 -25.36
C SER A 482 -52.87 26.03 -26.43
N ALA A 483 -51.57 26.23 -26.22
CA ALA A 483 -50.49 25.83 -27.13
C ALA A 483 -49.47 24.93 -26.41
N ASN A 484 -48.70 24.17 -27.20
CA ASN A 484 -47.57 23.39 -26.70
C ASN A 484 -46.52 24.32 -26.07
N VAL A 485 -46.43 24.33 -24.73
CA VAL A 485 -45.48 25.15 -23.97
C VAL A 485 -44.01 24.83 -24.28
N CYS A 486 -43.72 23.63 -24.79
CA CYS A 486 -42.39 23.24 -25.21
C CYS A 486 -41.87 24.11 -26.38
N ASP A 487 -42.76 24.63 -27.23
CA ASP A 487 -42.40 25.46 -28.38
C ASP A 487 -42.52 26.97 -28.13
N ASN A 488 -43.01 27.38 -26.95
CA ASN A 488 -43.20 28.78 -26.60
C ASN A 488 -42.87 29.09 -25.12
N PRO A 489 -41.58 29.28 -24.78
CA PRO A 489 -41.13 29.56 -23.40
C PRO A 489 -41.72 30.85 -22.81
N LEU A 490 -42.03 31.85 -23.65
CA LEU A 490 -42.61 33.12 -23.23
C LEU A 490 -44.02 32.94 -22.64
N ALA A 491 -44.78 31.93 -23.09
CA ALA A 491 -46.14 31.69 -22.61
C ALA A 491 -46.17 31.37 -21.10
N VAL A 492 -45.24 30.53 -20.63
CA VAL A 492 -45.15 30.15 -19.20
C VAL A 492 -44.75 31.35 -18.34
N LEU A 493 -43.77 32.14 -18.79
CA LEU A 493 -43.31 33.33 -18.08
C LEU A 493 -44.39 34.42 -17.97
N ILE A 494 -45.19 34.62 -19.02
CA ILE A 494 -46.28 35.58 -19.01
C ILE A 494 -47.36 35.19 -18.00
N GLU A 495 -47.73 33.91 -17.93
CA GLU A 495 -48.74 33.46 -16.96
C GLU A 495 -48.23 33.47 -15.52
N LEU A 496 -46.96 33.14 -15.31
CA LEU A 496 -46.31 33.35 -14.02
C LEU A 496 -46.34 34.83 -13.59
N ALA A 497 -46.03 35.75 -14.51
CA ALA A 497 -46.05 37.18 -14.22
C ALA A 497 -47.48 37.68 -13.90
N LYS A 498 -48.50 37.19 -14.61
CA LYS A 498 -49.91 37.52 -14.34
C LYS A 498 -50.36 37.00 -12.96
N ARG A 499 -50.06 35.75 -12.62
CA ARG A 499 -50.37 35.19 -11.29
C ARG A 499 -49.67 35.99 -10.20
N ASN A 500 -48.37 36.27 -10.35
CA ASN A 500 -47.61 37.02 -9.34
C ASN A 500 -48.16 38.43 -9.12
N LYS A 501 -48.56 39.12 -10.21
CA LYS A 501 -49.23 40.41 -10.13
C LYS A 501 -50.55 40.33 -9.37
N ALA A 502 -51.40 39.36 -9.68
CA ALA A 502 -52.68 39.15 -8.99
C ALA A 502 -52.49 38.86 -7.49
N THR A 503 -51.54 37.97 -7.14
CA THR A 503 -51.21 37.66 -5.74
C THR A 503 -50.66 38.87 -4.99
N HIS A 504 -49.87 39.71 -5.66
CA HIS A 504 -49.34 40.94 -5.08
C HIS A 504 -50.46 41.96 -4.80
N GLU A 505 -51.37 42.16 -5.76
CA GLU A 505 -52.54 43.03 -5.62
C GLU A 505 -53.48 42.53 -4.50
N GLU A 506 -53.69 41.22 -4.40
CA GLU A 506 -54.50 40.60 -3.35
C GLU A 506 -53.85 40.72 -1.97
N ASN A 507 -52.53 40.55 -1.85
CA ASN A 507 -51.81 40.79 -0.61
C ASN A 507 -51.89 42.27 -0.16
N ILE A 508 -51.79 43.21 -1.10
CA ILE A 508 -51.99 44.64 -0.79
C ILE A 508 -53.40 44.86 -0.24
N ARG A 509 -54.43 44.28 -0.87
CA ARG A 509 -55.81 44.36 -0.41
C ARG A 509 -56.00 43.75 0.98
N LEU A 510 -55.50 42.53 1.20
CA LEU A 510 -55.60 41.83 2.49
C LEU A 510 -54.89 42.60 3.61
N ASN A 511 -53.71 43.16 3.34
CA ASN A 511 -53.00 44.00 4.31
C ASN A 511 -53.77 45.28 4.65
N ALA A 512 -54.41 45.91 3.65
CA ALA A 512 -55.29 47.06 3.89
C ALA A 512 -56.54 46.69 4.71
N GLU A 513 -57.08 45.48 4.51
CA GLU A 513 -58.24 44.96 5.23
C GLU A 513 -57.89 44.57 6.68
N ILE A 514 -56.73 43.94 6.90
CA ILE A 514 -56.18 43.66 8.23
C ILE A 514 -55.92 44.97 8.99
N ALA A 515 -55.37 45.99 8.32
CA ALA A 515 -55.15 47.31 8.92
C ALA A 515 -56.48 47.99 9.33
N ARG A 516 -57.53 47.87 8.50
CA ARG A 516 -58.88 48.36 8.83
C ARG A 516 -59.50 47.61 10.00
N LEU A 517 -59.43 46.28 10.02
CA LEU A 517 -59.98 45.46 11.10
C LEU A 517 -59.25 45.71 12.44
N SER A 518 -57.93 45.89 12.39
CA SER A 518 -57.13 46.27 13.55
C SER A 518 -57.52 47.65 14.10
N ALA A 519 -57.76 48.62 13.21
CA ALA A 519 -58.25 49.94 13.59
C ALA A 519 -59.67 49.90 14.18
N MET A 520 -60.58 49.06 13.66
CA MET A 520 -61.93 48.87 14.22
C MET A 520 -61.90 48.23 15.61
N ASN A 521 -61.04 47.24 15.85
CA ASN A 521 -60.87 46.64 17.18
C ASN A 521 -60.34 47.65 18.21
N SER A 522 -59.41 48.54 17.81
CA SER A 522 -58.93 49.62 18.68
C SER A 522 -59.96 50.73 18.99
N LEU A 523 -61.03 50.83 18.19
CA LEU A 523 -62.16 51.74 18.43
C LEU A 523 -63.25 51.11 19.32
N GLN A 524 -63.42 49.79 19.29
CA GLN A 524 -64.33 49.07 20.19
C GLN A 524 -63.81 49.00 21.63
N GLU A 525 -62.50 48.89 21.86
CA GLU A 525 -61.94 48.96 23.22
C GLU A 525 -62.10 50.33 23.88
N ASN A 526 -62.30 51.41 23.11
CA ASN A 526 -62.44 52.78 23.60
C ASN A 526 -63.90 53.25 23.79
N THR A 527 -64.92 52.41 23.54
CA THR A 527 -66.33 52.80 23.61
C THR A 527 -67.18 52.10 24.68
N THR A 528 -66.59 51.33 25.59
CA THR A 528 -67.29 50.86 26.80
C THR A 528 -67.13 51.87 27.94
N PRO A 529 -68.18 52.60 28.39
CA PRO A 529 -68.05 53.51 29.52
C PRO A 529 -68.10 52.72 30.83
N LEU A 530 -67.05 52.85 31.66
CA LEU A 530 -67.08 52.50 33.07
C LEU A 530 -68.18 53.30 33.79
N GLN A 531 -69.29 52.65 34.15
CA GLN A 531 -70.11 53.10 35.28
C GLN A 531 -69.53 52.55 36.58
N ARG A 532 -69.18 53.48 37.48
CA ARG A 532 -68.74 53.27 38.86
C ARG A 532 -69.79 52.52 39.68
N GLY A 533 -69.32 51.72 40.63
CA GLY A 533 -70.17 51.16 41.68
C GLY A 533 -69.33 50.56 42.82
N THR A 534 -68.76 51.40 43.66
CA THR A 534 -68.29 51.07 45.00
C THR A 534 -69.47 50.69 45.89
N THR A 535 -69.49 49.48 46.49
CA THR A 535 -69.85 49.27 47.92
C THR A 535 -69.61 47.82 48.40
N ALA A 536 -68.78 47.74 49.45
CA ALA A 536 -68.87 46.92 50.67
C ALA A 536 -69.61 45.55 50.71
N TYR A 537 -68.81 44.50 50.93
CA TYR A 537 -68.81 43.56 52.08
C TYR A 537 -70.10 42.90 52.65
N PHE A 538 -69.94 41.57 52.77
CA PHE A 538 -70.35 40.61 53.83
C PHE A 538 -71.76 39.98 53.87
N THR A 539 -71.75 38.63 53.82
CA THR A 539 -72.61 37.61 54.51
C THR A 539 -74.12 37.87 54.58
N ARG A 540 -74.97 36.96 54.10
CA ARG A 540 -75.13 35.55 54.55
C ARG A 540 -75.82 34.73 53.46
#